data_AF-A0A9D7AS22-F1
#
_entry.id   AF-A0A9D7AS22-F1
#
_cell.length_a   1.000
_cell.length_b   1.000
_cell.length_c   1.000
_cell.angle_alpha   90.00
_cell.angle_beta   90.00
_cell.angle_gamma   90.00
#
_symmetry.space_group_name_H-M   'P 1'
#
loop_
_entity.id
_entity.type
_entity.pdbx_description
1 polymer ?
#
loop_
_entity_poly.entity_id
_entity_poly.type
_entity_poly.pdbx_seq_one_letter_code
_entity_poly.pdbx_strand_id
1 'polypeptide(L)'
;MNAAKAVGGGQVYEFEDGGTQYSTIRILKEGVEIWVEVSGANNGMHNVQLVSKQLMKQDVLANAAALSSGIRETGRVAVYGIYFDTGKADLKPASDPAVAEIVKMLKADTNLNIYVVGHTDNAGQFANNVKLSQDRAASVVNALVSKHAIAATRLTPFGAGPTSPVASNKTEEGKAKNRRVELVGQ
;
A
#
# COMPACT_ATOMS: atom_id res chain seq x y z
N MET A 1 38.58 8.63 8.78
CA MET A 1 37.52 9.64 8.99
C MET A 1 36.32 9.21 8.13
N ASN A 2 35.23 8.75 8.74
CA ASN A 2 34.14 8.05 8.03
C ASN A 2 33.36 9.00 7.10
N ALA A 3 33.36 8.70 5.79
CA ALA A 3 32.65 9.45 4.77
C ALA A 3 31.14 9.64 5.07
N ALA A 4 30.55 8.75 5.87
CA ALA A 4 29.17 8.83 6.29
C ALA A 4 28.87 9.94 7.33
N LYS A 5 29.86 10.37 8.14
CA LYS A 5 29.72 11.55 9.02
C LYS A 5 29.75 12.86 8.22
N ALA A 6 30.45 12.87 7.08
CA ALA A 6 30.54 14.03 6.20
C ALA A 6 29.24 14.34 5.45
N VAL A 7 28.34 13.37 5.32
CA VAL A 7 27.00 13.53 4.72
C VAL A 7 25.87 13.70 5.75
N GLY A 8 26.20 14.03 7.00
CA GLY A 8 25.21 14.27 8.07
C GLY A 8 24.66 13.02 8.75
N GLY A 9 25.31 11.86 8.59
CA GLY A 9 24.94 10.62 9.26
C GLY A 9 25.31 10.60 10.75
N GLY A 10 24.36 10.21 11.60
CA GLY A 10 24.61 9.89 13.00
C GLY A 10 25.06 8.44 13.13
N GLN A 11 26.22 8.22 13.74
CA GLN A 11 26.66 6.86 14.10
C GLN A 11 25.77 6.36 15.24
N VAL A 12 25.06 5.25 15.03
CA VAL A 12 24.08 4.73 16.00
C VAL A 12 24.66 3.58 16.82
N TYR A 13 25.52 2.77 16.21
CA TYR A 13 26.08 1.59 16.87
C TYR A 13 27.43 1.19 16.25
N GLU A 14 28.37 0.75 17.08
CA GLU A 14 29.67 0.21 16.67
C GLU A 14 30.07 -0.91 17.63
N PHE A 15 30.48 -2.06 17.08
CA PHE A 15 30.98 -3.19 17.88
C PHE A 15 31.97 -4.04 17.06
N GLU A 16 32.86 -4.74 17.74
CA GLU A 16 33.84 -5.64 17.12
C GLU A 16 33.60 -7.06 17.63
N ASP A 17 33.54 -8.03 16.70
CA ASP A 17 33.42 -9.45 17.00
C ASP A 17 34.42 -10.24 16.16
N GLY A 18 35.30 -11.01 16.81
CA GLY A 18 36.26 -11.89 16.14
C GLY A 18 37.18 -11.22 15.12
N GLY A 19 37.52 -9.93 15.30
CA GLY A 19 38.33 -9.15 14.34
C GLY A 19 37.55 -8.61 13.13
N THR A 20 36.21 -8.64 13.20
CA THR A 20 35.31 -7.95 12.27
C THR A 20 34.67 -6.76 12.98
N GLN A 21 34.90 -5.57 12.44
CA GLN A 21 34.30 -4.32 12.93
C GLN A 21 32.96 -4.10 12.24
N TYR A 22 31.90 -3.87 13.02
CA TYR A 22 30.56 -3.53 12.53
C TYR A 22 30.25 -2.08 12.92
N SER A 23 29.70 -1.32 11.97
CA SER A 23 29.30 0.06 12.16
C SER A 23 27.93 0.30 11.53
N THR A 24 26.97 0.74 12.33
CA THR A 24 25.64 1.15 11.87
C THR A 24 25.52 2.67 11.88
N ILE A 25 25.17 3.23 10.73
CA ILE A 25 25.10 4.67 10.52
C ILE A 25 23.71 5.01 10.01
N ARG A 26 23.05 5.94 10.70
CA ARG A 26 21.75 6.46 10.30
C ARG A 26 21.94 7.78 9.58
N ILE A 27 21.47 7.85 8.34
CA ILE A 27 21.54 9.02 7.47
C ILE A 27 20.11 9.50 7.20
N LEU A 28 19.87 10.80 7.38
CA LEU A 28 18.65 11.46 6.94
C LEU A 28 19.00 12.31 5.72
N LYS A 29 18.53 11.91 4.54
CA LYS A 29 18.77 12.65 3.29
C LYS A 29 17.44 12.90 2.61
N GLU A 30 17.12 14.17 2.35
CA GLU A 30 15.88 14.58 1.65
C GLU A 30 14.59 13.99 2.27
N GLY A 31 14.55 13.85 3.61
CA GLY A 31 13.40 13.28 4.32
C GLY A 31 13.32 11.74 4.31
N VAL A 32 14.26 11.06 3.67
CA VAL A 32 14.38 9.60 3.69
C VAL A 32 15.39 9.17 4.76
N GLU A 33 14.97 8.24 5.60
CA GLU A 33 15.82 7.62 6.63
C GLU A 33 16.53 6.39 6.04
N ILE A 34 17.86 6.43 6.02
CA ILE A 34 18.73 5.39 5.47
C ILE A 34 19.59 4.84 6.61
N TRP A 35 19.59 3.52 6.77
CA TRP A 35 20.47 2.79 7.68
C TRP A 35 21.55 2.11 6.86
N VAL A 36 22.81 2.41 7.18
CA VAL A 36 23.98 1.83 6.54
C VAL A 36 24.68 0.97 7.57
N GLU A 37 24.80 -0.33 7.30
CA GLU A 37 25.66 -1.22 8.06
C GLU A 37 26.93 -1.47 7.25
N VAL A 38 28.08 -1.24 7.88
CA VAL A 38 29.39 -1.55 7.33
C VAL A 38 30.03 -2.59 8.22
N SER A 39 30.45 -3.71 7.66
CA SER A 39 31.31 -4.67 8.35
C SER A 39 32.66 -4.81 7.65
N GLY A 40 33.74 -4.83 8.41
CA GLY A 40 35.11 -4.93 7.89
C GLY A 40 35.90 -5.95 8.68
N ALA A 41 36.42 -6.98 8.01
CA ALA A 41 37.32 -7.94 8.62
C ALA A 41 38.79 -7.52 8.40
N ASN A 42 39.68 -7.89 9.34
CA ASN A 42 41.13 -7.59 9.30
C ASN A 42 41.89 -8.13 8.06
N ASN A 43 41.20 -8.83 7.15
CA ASN A 43 41.73 -9.33 5.88
C ASN A 43 41.44 -8.40 4.68
N GLY A 44 40.90 -7.20 4.92
CA GLY A 44 40.60 -6.21 3.88
C GLY A 44 39.28 -6.43 3.13
N MET A 45 38.46 -7.42 3.54
CA MET A 45 37.09 -7.53 3.05
C MET A 45 36.17 -6.60 3.81
N HIS A 46 35.42 -5.79 3.06
CA HIS A 46 34.38 -4.92 3.58
C HIS A 46 33.04 -5.31 2.95
N ASN A 47 32.03 -5.53 3.78
CA ASN A 47 30.65 -5.66 3.35
C ASN A 47 29.89 -4.40 3.75
N VAL A 48 29.08 -3.88 2.83
CA VAL A 48 28.22 -2.73 3.08
C VAL A 48 26.80 -3.13 2.75
N GLN A 49 25.91 -3.05 3.73
CA GLN A 49 24.47 -3.22 3.55
C GLN A 49 23.79 -1.87 3.72
N LEU A 50 22.97 -1.50 2.74
CA LEU A 50 22.13 -0.31 2.79
C LEU A 50 20.68 -0.73 2.97
N VAL A 51 20.05 -0.25 4.03
CA VAL A 51 18.62 -0.43 4.32
C VAL A 51 17.97 0.94 4.40
N SER A 52 17.29 1.36 3.34
CA SER A 52 16.45 2.56 3.40
C SER A 52 15.12 2.22 4.05
N LYS A 53 14.72 2.98 5.07
CA LYS A 53 13.32 3.05 5.50
C LYS A 53 12.58 3.86 4.44
N GLN A 54 12.25 3.20 3.34
CA GLN A 54 11.25 3.76 2.44
C GLN A 54 9.99 3.95 3.29
N LEU A 55 9.54 5.20 3.45
CA LEU A 55 8.10 5.45 3.44
C LEU A 55 7.59 4.59 2.31
N MET A 56 6.74 3.60 2.59
CA MET A 56 6.08 2.82 1.54
C MET A 56 5.62 3.82 0.49
N LYS A 57 6.37 3.92 -0.62
CA LYS A 57 5.98 4.72 -1.76
C LYS A 57 4.82 3.91 -2.29
N GLN A 58 3.63 4.32 -1.87
CA GLN A 58 2.33 3.83 -2.28
C GLN A 58 2.09 4.25 -3.74
N ASP A 59 3.09 4.08 -4.60
CA ASP A 59 3.20 4.55 -5.97
C ASP A 59 3.66 3.42 -6.90
N VAL A 60 3.46 2.16 -6.50
CA VAL A 60 3.14 1.17 -7.52
C VAL A 60 1.67 1.42 -7.79
N LEU A 61 1.36 2.19 -8.84
CA LEU A 61 0.10 2.01 -9.56
C LEU A 61 -0.07 0.51 -9.64
N ALA A 62 -1.05 -0.03 -8.91
CA ALA A 62 -1.24 -1.46 -8.80
C ALA A 62 -1.53 -1.96 -10.20
N ASN A 63 -0.50 -2.41 -10.90
CA ASN A 63 -0.66 -2.85 -12.27
C ASN A 63 -1.45 -4.15 -12.25
N ALA A 64 -2.12 -4.45 -13.35
CA ALA A 64 -3.01 -5.61 -13.43
C ALA A 64 -2.35 -6.93 -12.97
N ALA A 65 -1.04 -7.09 -13.23
CA ALA A 65 -0.28 -8.26 -12.80
C ALA A 65 -0.14 -8.33 -11.27
N ALA A 66 0.23 -7.23 -10.63
CA ALA A 66 0.34 -7.15 -9.17
C ALA A 66 -1.02 -7.36 -8.48
N LEU A 67 -2.10 -6.83 -9.05
CA LEU A 67 -3.46 -7.07 -8.57
C LEU A 67 -3.82 -8.57 -8.64
N SER A 68 -3.58 -9.19 -9.80
CA SER A 68 -3.86 -10.61 -10.01
C SER A 68 -3.04 -11.50 -9.06
N SER A 69 -1.73 -11.27 -8.95
CA SER A 69 -0.86 -12.01 -8.04
C SER A 69 -1.30 -11.84 -6.59
N GLY A 70 -1.65 -10.63 -6.14
CA GLY A 70 -2.12 -10.39 -4.78
C GLY A 70 -3.37 -11.20 -4.43
N ILE A 71 -4.35 -11.25 -5.33
CA ILE A 71 -5.55 -12.08 -5.16
C ILE A 71 -5.18 -13.58 -5.15
N ARG A 72 -4.34 -14.05 -6.08
CA ARG A 72 -3.95 -15.47 -6.15
C ARG A 72 -3.15 -15.94 -4.93
N GLU A 73 -2.26 -15.10 -4.41
CA GLU A 73 -1.33 -15.46 -3.34
C GLU A 73 -1.94 -15.27 -1.95
N THR A 74 -2.78 -14.24 -1.77
CA THR A 74 -3.28 -13.85 -0.43
C THR A 74 -4.80 -13.80 -0.33
N GLY A 75 -5.51 -14.11 -1.41
CA GLY A 75 -6.97 -14.03 -1.51
C GLY A 75 -7.50 -12.60 -1.71
N ARG A 76 -6.68 -11.56 -1.52
CA ARG A 76 -7.09 -10.15 -1.63
C ARG A 76 -5.96 -9.21 -2.04
N VAL A 77 -6.30 -8.04 -2.52
CA VAL A 77 -5.31 -6.98 -2.80
C VAL A 77 -5.92 -5.60 -2.57
N ALA A 78 -5.16 -4.71 -1.94
CA ALA A 78 -5.57 -3.31 -1.79
C ALA A 78 -5.31 -2.53 -3.08
N VAL A 79 -6.31 -1.76 -3.51
CA VAL A 79 -6.20 -0.87 -4.66
C VAL A 79 -6.05 0.57 -4.17
N TYR A 80 -4.82 1.06 -4.27
CA TYR A 80 -4.52 2.47 -4.01
C TYR A 80 -4.78 3.30 -5.27
N GLY A 81 -5.12 4.58 -5.08
CA GLY A 81 -5.52 5.44 -6.19
C GLY A 81 -7.02 5.46 -6.48
N ILE A 82 -7.87 4.90 -5.60
CA ILE A 82 -9.32 5.08 -5.66
C ILE A 82 -9.72 6.23 -4.74
N TYR A 83 -10.31 7.28 -5.30
CA TYR A 83 -10.56 8.53 -4.59
C TYR A 83 -12.04 8.91 -4.55
N PHE A 84 -12.45 9.43 -3.38
CA PHE A 84 -13.78 9.96 -3.09
C PHE A 84 -13.64 11.27 -2.31
N ASP A 85 -14.61 12.17 -2.44
CA ASP A 85 -14.71 13.31 -1.53
C ASP A 85 -15.18 12.85 -0.13
N THR A 86 -14.92 13.68 0.88
CA THR A 86 -15.32 13.41 2.27
C THR A 86 -16.84 13.21 2.37
N GLY A 87 -17.25 12.10 2.98
CA GLY A 87 -18.67 11.75 3.14
C GLY A 87 -19.40 11.37 1.85
N LYS A 88 -18.70 11.33 0.70
CA LYS A 88 -19.29 10.97 -0.60
C LYS A 88 -18.82 9.60 -1.08
N ALA A 89 -19.64 9.02 -1.96
CA ALA A 89 -19.38 7.78 -2.68
C ALA A 89 -19.12 7.98 -4.17
N ASP A 90 -19.21 9.21 -4.69
CA ASP A 90 -18.92 9.51 -6.09
C ASP A 90 -17.44 9.29 -6.40
N LEU A 91 -17.18 8.35 -7.32
CA LEU A 91 -15.84 8.00 -7.75
C LEU A 91 -15.21 9.14 -8.56
N LYS A 92 -14.07 9.67 -8.10
CA LYS A 92 -13.41 10.80 -8.76
C LYS A 92 -12.67 10.36 -10.03
N PRO A 93 -12.59 11.21 -11.07
CA PRO A 93 -11.80 10.93 -12.29
C PRO A 93 -10.32 10.63 -12.04
N ALA A 94 -9.74 11.17 -10.95
CA ALA A 94 -8.38 10.83 -10.54
C ALA A 94 -8.18 9.33 -10.23
N SER A 95 -9.28 8.56 -10.12
CA SER A 95 -9.26 7.11 -9.91
C SER A 95 -9.15 6.30 -11.20
N ASP A 96 -9.32 6.95 -12.36
CA ASP A 96 -9.36 6.27 -13.65
C ASP A 96 -8.11 5.41 -13.94
N PRO A 97 -6.87 5.82 -13.59
CA PRO A 97 -5.70 4.95 -13.76
C PRO A 97 -5.79 3.64 -12.96
N ALA A 98 -6.22 3.71 -11.70
CA ALA A 98 -6.38 2.53 -10.85
C ALA A 98 -7.52 1.64 -11.38
N VAL A 99 -8.66 2.23 -11.76
CA VAL A 99 -9.78 1.51 -12.38
C VAL A 99 -9.34 0.79 -13.67
N ALA A 100 -8.52 1.44 -14.50
CA ALA A 100 -8.02 0.85 -15.73
C ALA A 100 -7.18 -0.42 -15.47
N GLU A 101 -6.38 -0.46 -14.41
CA GLU A 101 -5.62 -1.67 -14.04
C GLU A 101 -6.53 -2.79 -13.52
N ILE A 102 -7.59 -2.47 -12.78
CA ILE A 102 -8.62 -3.46 -12.40
C ILE A 102 -9.28 -4.05 -13.65
N VAL A 103 -9.63 -3.19 -14.62
CA VAL A 103 -10.25 -3.63 -15.89
C VAL A 103 -9.31 -4.52 -16.68
N LYS A 104 -8.02 -4.16 -16.80
CA LYS A 104 -7.01 -4.99 -17.47
C LYS A 104 -6.92 -6.37 -16.82
N MET A 105 -6.89 -6.44 -15.48
CA MET A 105 -6.87 -7.70 -14.75
C MET A 105 -8.11 -8.55 -15.04
N LEU A 106 -9.31 -7.97 -14.94
CA LEU A 106 -10.58 -8.68 -15.15
C LEU A 106 -10.82 -9.09 -16.62
N LYS A 107 -10.17 -8.43 -17.58
CA LYS A 107 -10.18 -8.82 -18.99
C LYS A 107 -9.15 -9.90 -19.31
N ALA A 108 -8.01 -9.91 -18.61
CA ALA A 108 -6.98 -10.93 -18.75
C ALA A 108 -7.45 -12.30 -18.20
N ASP A 109 -8.28 -12.30 -17.16
CA ASP A 109 -8.92 -13.50 -16.63
C ASP A 109 -10.44 -13.30 -16.59
N THR A 110 -11.16 -13.92 -17.52
CA THR A 110 -12.62 -13.80 -17.63
C THR A 110 -13.39 -14.63 -16.61
N ASN A 111 -12.72 -15.59 -15.94
CA ASN A 111 -13.31 -16.47 -14.94
C ASN A 111 -13.14 -15.92 -13.51
N LEU A 112 -12.25 -14.94 -13.32
CA LEU A 112 -12.07 -14.27 -12.04
C LEU A 112 -13.34 -13.53 -11.61
N ASN A 113 -13.91 -13.95 -10.49
CA ASN A 113 -14.96 -13.23 -9.79
C ASN A 113 -14.39 -12.60 -8.53
N ILE A 114 -14.83 -11.39 -8.20
CA ILE A 114 -14.31 -10.64 -7.05
C ILE A 114 -15.41 -10.00 -6.21
N TYR A 115 -15.14 -9.86 -4.93
CA TYR A 115 -15.76 -8.84 -4.10
C TYR A 115 -14.96 -7.54 -4.24
N VAL A 116 -15.67 -6.42 -4.36
CA VAL A 116 -15.10 -5.08 -4.25
C VAL A 116 -15.43 -4.58 -2.86
N VAL A 117 -14.42 -4.49 -1.99
CA VAL A 117 -14.61 -4.20 -0.56
C VAL A 117 -14.19 -2.78 -0.24
N GLY A 118 -15.13 -1.97 0.22
CA GLY A 118 -14.87 -0.63 0.72
C GLY A 118 -14.50 -0.64 2.20
N HIS A 119 -13.55 0.22 2.58
CA HIS A 119 -13.19 0.46 3.98
C HIS A 119 -13.21 1.95 4.32
N THR A 120 -13.46 2.26 5.59
CA THR A 120 -13.30 3.61 6.13
C THR A 120 -12.27 3.62 7.26
N ASP A 121 -11.83 4.81 7.64
CA ASP A 121 -11.27 5.01 8.98
C ASP A 121 -12.38 5.01 10.04
N ASN A 122 -12.02 5.19 11.31
CA ASN A 122 -12.96 5.19 12.43
C ASN A 122 -13.58 6.55 12.74
N ALA A 123 -13.40 7.58 11.91
CA ALA A 123 -13.98 8.89 12.15
C ALA A 123 -15.48 8.88 11.84
N GLY A 124 -16.29 9.44 12.74
CA GLY A 124 -17.75 9.49 12.59
C GLY A 124 -18.46 8.24 13.10
N GLN A 125 -19.77 8.15 12.81
CA GLN A 125 -20.63 7.10 13.33
C GLN A 125 -20.43 5.78 12.60
N PHE A 126 -20.43 4.67 13.35
CA PHE A 126 -20.20 3.33 12.82
C PHE A 126 -21.16 2.97 11.67
N ALA A 127 -22.47 3.15 11.88
CA ALA A 127 -23.48 2.84 10.88
C ALA A 127 -23.29 3.65 9.59
N ASN A 128 -22.90 4.92 9.71
CA ASN A 128 -22.62 5.79 8.56
C ASN A 128 -21.39 5.30 7.80
N ASN A 129 -20.35 4.85 8.50
CA ASN A 129 -19.14 4.32 7.89
C ASN A 129 -19.38 2.99 7.17
N VAL A 130 -20.18 2.09 7.74
CA VAL A 130 -20.61 0.87 7.06
C VAL A 130 -21.37 1.21 5.77
N LYS A 131 -22.37 2.10 5.85
CA LYS A 131 -23.11 2.54 4.66
C LYS A 131 -22.20 3.19 3.61
N LEU A 132 -21.33 4.12 4.02
CA LEU A 132 -20.43 4.84 3.13
C LEU A 132 -19.46 3.90 2.42
N SER A 133 -18.89 2.93 3.13
CA SER A 133 -18.02 1.93 2.51
C SER A 133 -18.75 1.05 1.49
N GLN A 134 -19.99 0.66 1.78
CA GLN A 134 -20.83 -0.10 0.85
C GLN A 134 -21.15 0.72 -0.41
N ASP A 135 -21.54 1.99 -0.25
CA ASP A 135 -21.86 2.88 -1.37
C ASP A 135 -20.62 3.14 -2.27
N ARG A 136 -19.44 3.26 -1.65
CA ARG A 136 -18.16 3.42 -2.38
C ARG A 136 -17.81 2.17 -3.18
N ALA A 137 -17.93 0.99 -2.57
CA ALA A 137 -17.74 -0.28 -3.26
C ALA A 137 -18.71 -0.42 -4.45
N ALA A 138 -19.99 -0.10 -4.25
CA ALA A 138 -21.00 -0.11 -5.31
C ALA A 138 -20.65 0.87 -6.44
N SER A 139 -20.11 2.04 -6.12
CA SER A 139 -19.71 3.05 -7.12
C SER A 139 -18.54 2.58 -7.99
N VAL A 140 -17.58 1.84 -7.42
CA VAL A 140 -16.50 1.20 -8.18
C VAL A 140 -17.07 0.11 -9.10
N VAL A 141 -17.95 -0.76 -8.59
CA VAL A 141 -18.61 -1.80 -9.40
C VAL A 141 -19.38 -1.16 -10.55
N ASN A 142 -20.16 -0.11 -10.27
CA ASN A 142 -20.92 0.61 -11.29
C ASN A 142 -20.00 1.18 -12.38
N ALA A 143 -18.84 1.73 -12.02
CA ALA A 143 -17.87 2.20 -13.00
C ALA A 143 -17.33 1.06 -13.88
N LEU A 144 -16.98 -0.09 -13.29
CA LEU A 144 -16.50 -1.27 -14.03
C LEU A 144 -17.56 -1.83 -15.00
N VAL A 145 -18.82 -1.88 -14.58
CA VAL A 145 -19.92 -2.37 -15.42
C VAL A 145 -20.27 -1.36 -16.51
N SER A 146 -20.61 -0.13 -16.13
CA SER A 146 -21.20 0.86 -17.06
C SER A 146 -20.18 1.44 -18.04
N LYS A 147 -18.93 1.65 -17.63
CA LYS A 147 -17.90 2.28 -18.48
C LYS A 147 -17.01 1.27 -19.19
N HIS A 148 -16.87 0.06 -18.66
CA HIS A 148 -15.87 -0.91 -19.14
C HIS A 148 -16.45 -2.28 -19.54
N ALA A 149 -17.77 -2.44 -19.45
CA ALA A 149 -18.51 -3.64 -19.85
C ALA A 149 -18.04 -4.92 -19.16
N ILE A 150 -17.59 -4.83 -17.91
CA ILE A 150 -17.37 -6.03 -17.09
C ILE A 150 -18.73 -6.60 -16.67
N ALA A 151 -18.91 -7.92 -16.82
CA ALA A 151 -20.15 -8.58 -16.44
C ALA A 151 -20.43 -8.41 -14.93
N ALA A 152 -21.61 -7.87 -14.61
CA ALA A 152 -22.00 -7.58 -13.22
C ALA A 152 -22.04 -8.83 -12.33
N THR A 153 -22.30 -10.01 -12.91
CA THR A 153 -22.29 -11.31 -12.19
C THR A 153 -20.93 -11.68 -11.62
N ARG A 154 -19.85 -11.04 -12.08
CA ARG A 154 -18.47 -11.27 -11.61
C ARG A 154 -18.08 -10.36 -10.44
N LEU A 155 -18.94 -9.42 -10.06
CA LEU A 155 -18.61 -8.32 -9.17
C LEU A 155 -19.64 -8.21 -8.04
N THR A 156 -19.18 -8.29 -6.80
CA THR A 156 -20.04 -8.14 -5.61
C THR A 156 -19.52 -7.01 -4.72
N PRO A 157 -20.23 -5.88 -4.57
CA PRO A 157 -19.80 -4.81 -3.69
C PRO A 157 -20.07 -5.15 -2.21
N PHE A 158 -19.11 -4.89 -1.33
CA PHE A 158 -19.26 -5.08 0.12
C PHE A 158 -18.64 -3.91 0.92
N GLY A 159 -19.31 -3.46 1.97
CA GLY A 159 -18.85 -2.40 2.87
C GLY A 159 -18.41 -2.96 4.22
N ALA A 160 -17.11 -2.94 4.51
CA ALA A 160 -16.57 -3.38 5.80
C ALA A 160 -16.59 -2.27 6.89
N GLY A 161 -16.86 -1.03 6.49
CA GLY A 161 -16.76 0.14 7.36
C GLY A 161 -15.38 0.23 8.04
N PRO A 162 -15.33 0.54 9.35
CA PRO A 162 -14.08 0.69 10.08
C PRO A 162 -13.59 -0.61 10.75
N THR A 163 -14.23 -1.75 10.48
CA THR A 163 -14.01 -3.00 11.25
C THR A 163 -12.74 -3.76 10.87
N SER A 164 -12.11 -3.41 9.76
CA SER A 164 -10.89 -4.08 9.26
C SER A 164 -9.78 -3.07 8.94
N PRO A 165 -9.23 -2.39 9.96
CA PRO A 165 -8.13 -1.46 9.78
C PRO A 165 -6.84 -2.21 9.44
N VAL A 166 -6.05 -1.66 8.53
CA VAL A 166 -4.70 -2.13 8.17
C VAL A 166 -3.60 -1.29 8.81
N ALA A 167 -3.97 -0.18 9.43
CA ALA A 167 -3.09 0.69 10.18
C ALA A 167 -3.82 1.32 11.37
N SER A 168 -3.05 1.90 12.30
CA SER A 168 -3.60 2.60 13.46
C SER A 168 -4.48 3.78 13.03
N ASN A 169 -5.70 3.87 13.58
CA ASN A 169 -6.56 5.04 13.37
C ASN A 169 -6.16 6.26 14.23
N LYS A 170 -5.06 6.17 15.00
CA LYS A 170 -4.59 7.27 15.86
C LYS A 170 -3.83 8.36 15.10
N THR A 171 -3.36 8.08 13.89
CA THR A 171 -2.62 9.04 13.06
C THR A 171 -3.31 9.22 11.71
N GLU A 172 -3.12 10.38 11.08
CA GLU A 172 -3.74 10.66 9.79
C GLU A 172 -3.20 9.75 8.68
N GLU A 173 -1.93 9.35 8.75
CA GLU A 173 -1.32 8.40 7.81
C GLU A 173 -2.00 7.03 7.91
N GLY A 174 -2.26 6.57 9.13
CA GLY A 174 -2.94 5.29 9.34
C GLY A 174 -4.41 5.33 8.94
N LYS A 175 -5.12 6.44 9.21
CA LYS A 175 -6.48 6.66 8.69
C LYS A 175 -6.51 6.68 7.17
N ALA A 176 -5.55 7.34 6.52
CA ALA A 176 -5.43 7.36 5.06
C ALA A 176 -5.29 5.96 4.48
N LYS A 177 -4.50 5.07 5.11
CA LYS A 177 -4.41 3.65 4.72
C LYS A 177 -5.71 2.89 4.94
N ASN A 178 -6.48 3.23 5.97
CA ASN A 178 -7.76 2.57 6.25
C ASN A 178 -8.88 2.99 5.29
N ARG A 179 -8.83 4.22 4.75
CA ARG A 179 -9.71 4.70 3.67
C ARG A 179 -9.28 4.13 2.31
N ARG A 180 -9.60 2.86 2.07
CA ARG A 180 -9.15 2.12 0.89
C ARG A 180 -10.27 1.27 0.28
N VAL A 181 -10.00 0.77 -0.91
CA VAL A 181 -10.77 -0.31 -1.54
C VAL A 181 -9.85 -1.53 -1.67
N GLU A 182 -10.39 -2.71 -1.42
CA GLU A 182 -9.73 -4.00 -1.67
C GLU A 182 -10.53 -4.80 -2.70
N LEU A 183 -9.83 -5.61 -3.49
CA LEU A 183 -10.43 -6.67 -4.29
C LEU A 183 -10.17 -7.99 -3.58
N VAL A 184 -11.20 -8.81 -3.42
CA VAL A 184 -11.10 -10.13 -2.78
C VAL A 184 -11.60 -11.17 -3.76
N GLY A 185 -10.87 -12.26 -3.96
CA GLY A 185 -11.34 -13.37 -4.81
C GLY A 185 -12.59 -14.03 -4.21
N GLN A 186 -13.50 -14.49 -5.07
CA GLN A 186 -14.66 -15.29 -4.66
C GLN A 186 -14.32 -16.77 -4.48
#